data_AF-A0A1D3TZ74-F1
#
_entry.id   AF-A0A1D3TZ74-F1
#
_cell.length_a   1.000
_cell.length_b   1.000
_cell.length_c   1.000
_cell.angle_alpha   90.00
_cell.angle_beta   90.00
_cell.angle_gamma   90.00
#
_symmetry.space_group_name_H-M   'P 1'
#
loop_
_entity.id
_entity.type
_entity.pdbx_description
1 polymer ?
#
loop_
_entity_poly.entity_id
_entity_poly.type
_entity_poly.pdbx_seq_one_letter_code
_entity_poly.pdbx_strand_id
1 'polypeptide(L)' 'MLIIAHRLATVKNCDEIIVMDQGEVAERGSHEELLEKKGQYYRLWEMQQGNFILKKEEDIIMAAYEDMPGEVDENEICYT' A
#
# COMPACT_ATOMS: atom_id res chain seq x y z
N MET A 1 13.31 20.96 -12.88
CA MET A 1 13.02 20.45 -14.24
C MET A 1 11.57 20.02 -14.26
N LEU A 2 10.78 20.41 -15.27
CA LEU A 2 9.38 20.02 -15.37
C LEU A 2 9.24 18.87 -16.36
N ILE A 3 8.61 17.77 -15.94
CA ILE A 3 8.42 16.57 -16.76
C ILE A 3 6.93 16.24 -16.76
N ILE A 4 6.35 16.09 -17.95
CA ILE A 4 5.01 15.52 -18.14
C ILE A 4 5.22 14.14 -18.73
N ALA A 5 4.82 13.10 -18.00
CA ALA A 5 5.02 11.72 -18.42
C ALA A 5 3.78 10.87 -18.17
N HIS A 6 3.53 9.94 -19.08
CA HIS A 6 2.53 8.89 -18.90
C HIS A 6 3.08 7.67 -18.16
N ARG A 7 4.42 7.51 -18.12
CA ARG A 7 5.09 6.42 -17.42
C ARG A 7 5.48 6.88 -16.02
N LEU A 8 4.94 6.20 -15.02
CA LEU A 8 5.20 6.55 -13.62
C LEU A 8 6.65 6.29 -13.23
N ALA A 9 7.31 5.31 -13.84
CA ALA A 9 8.74 5.03 -13.62
C ALA A 9 9.64 6.25 -13.89
N THR A 10 9.24 7.14 -14.80
CA THR A 10 10.01 8.35 -15.13
C THR A 10 9.85 9.46 -14.08
N VAL A 11 8.69 9.52 -13.40
CA VAL A 11 8.40 10.56 -12.39
C VAL A 11 8.71 10.13 -10.96
N LYS A 12 9.01 8.85 -10.73
CA LYS A 12 9.34 8.29 -9.40
C LYS A 12 10.44 9.09 -8.67
N ASN A 13 11.45 9.56 -9.39
CA ASN A 13 12.60 10.25 -8.79
C ASN A 13 12.46 11.78 -8.81
N CYS A 14 11.26 12.31 -9.09
CA CYS A 14 11.02 13.75 -9.02
C CYS A 14 10.93 14.22 -7.57
N ASP A 15 11.42 15.43 -7.31
CA ASP A 15 11.33 16.08 -5.99
C ASP A 15 9.86 16.31 -5.59
N GLU A 16 9.01 16.64 -6.56
CA GLU A 16 7.57 16.81 -6.38
C GLU A 16 6.82 16.21 -7.57
N ILE A 17 5.75 15.47 -7.28
CA ILE A 17 4.84 14.86 -8.24
C ILE A 17 3.46 15.49 -8.03
N ILE A 18 2.83 15.89 -9.13
CA ILE A 18 1.48 16.45 -9.14
C ILE A 18 0.59 15.54 -9.99
N VAL A 19 -0.45 15.00 -9.37
CA VAL A 19 -1.49 14.21 -10.06
C VAL A 19 -2.62 15.15 -10.41
N MET A 20 -2.95 15.18 -11.70
CA MET A 20 -4.07 15.95 -12.23
C MET A 20 -5.25 15.02 -12.47
N ASP A 21 -6.44 15.44 -12.04
CA ASP A 21 -7.71 14.79 -12.37
C ASP A 21 -8.72 15.85 -12.81
N GLN A 22 -9.41 15.61 -13.93
CA GLN A 22 -10.43 16.51 -14.49
C GLN A 22 -10.02 17.99 -14.66
N GLY A 23 -8.72 18.28 -14.78
CA GLY A 23 -8.21 19.65 -14.91
C GLY A 23 -7.86 20.33 -13.58
N GLU A 24 -8.00 19.63 -12.45
CA GLU A 24 -7.61 20.10 -11.12
C GLU A 24 -6.47 19.24 -10.55
N VAL A 25 -5.76 19.80 -9.57
CA VAL A 25 -4.72 19.07 -8.83
C VAL A 25 -5.40 18.16 -7.82
N ALA A 26 -5.41 16.85 -8.09
CA ALA A 26 -5.99 15.85 -7.20
C ALA A 26 -5.05 15.56 -6.02
N GLU A 27 -3.75 15.42 -6.28
CA GLU A 27 -2.74 15.11 -5.27
C GLU A 27 -1.40 15.78 -5.59
N ARG A 28 -0.64 16.12 -4.55
CA ARG A 28 0.75 16.55 -4.67
C ARG A 28 1.62 15.98 -3.55
N GLY A 29 2.89 15.76 -3.85
CA GLY A 29 3.91 15.37 -2.89
C GLY A 29 5.06 14.61 -3.55
N SER A 30 5.99 14.13 -2.74
CA SER A 30 7.01 13.19 -3.16
C SER A 30 6.43 11.80 -3.44
N HIS A 31 7.21 10.94 -4.10
CA HIS A 31 6.83 9.56 -4.38
C HIS A 31 6.40 8.80 -3.12
N GLU A 32 7.17 8.92 -2.04
CA GLU A 32 6.94 8.20 -0.78
C GLU A 32 5.64 8.69 -0.10
N GLU A 33 5.46 10.01 0.01
CA GLU A 33 4.24 10.60 0.59
C GLU A 33 2.97 10.20 -0.18
N LEU A 34 3.04 10.16 -1.51
CA LEU A 34 1.90 9.77 -2.35
C LEU A 34 1.59 8.26 -2.28
N LEU A 35 2.60 7.42 -2.02
CA LEU A 35 2.39 6.00 -1.76
C LEU A 35 1.74 5.75 -0.39
N GLU A 36 2.18 6.48 0.64
CA GLU A 36 1.60 6.38 1.99
C GLU A 36 0.13 6.82 2.03
N LYS A 37 -0.22 7.85 1.27
CA LYS A 37 -1.61 8.32 1.14
C LYS A 37 -2.54 7.29 0.52
N LYS A 38 -2.01 6.28 -0.19
CA LYS A 38 -2.78 5.25 -0.91
C LYS A 38 -3.90 5.83 -1.79
N GLY A 39 -3.64 6.98 -2.40
CA GLY A 39 -4.58 7.73 -3.24
C GLY A 39 -4.61 7.29 -4.72
N GLN A 40 -4.95 8.22 -5.60
CA GLN A 40 -4.98 8.01 -7.06
C GLN A 40 -3.59 7.68 -7.61
N TYR A 41 -2.56 8.38 -7.14
CA TYR A 41 -1.17 8.09 -7.51
C TYR A 41 -0.81 6.62 -7.24
N TYR A 42 -1.13 6.15 -6.03
CA TYR A 42 -0.86 4.78 -5.59
C TYR A 42 -1.59 3.75 -6.47
N ARG A 43 -2.87 3.99 -6.78
CA ARG A 43 -3.64 3.09 -7.65
C ARG A 43 -3.06 3.00 -9.06
N LEU A 44 -2.67 4.14 -9.64
CA LEU A 44 -2.02 4.18 -10.95
C LEU A 44 -0.66 3.49 -10.92
N TRP A 45 0.08 3.64 -9.82
CA TRP A 45 1.37 3.00 -9.59
C TRP A 45 1.23 1.47 -9.54
N GLU A 46 0.27 0.95 -8.75
CA GLU A 46 -0.01 -0.49 -8.70
C GLU A 46 -0.34 -1.07 -10.09
N MET A 47 -1.18 -0.38 -10.85
CA MET A 47 -1.57 -0.82 -12.20
C MET A 47 -0.38 -0.88 -13.18
N GLN A 48 0.56 0.09 -13.09
CA GLN A 48 1.75 0.07 -13.96
C GLN A 48 2.82 -0.93 -13.52
N GLN A 49 2.91 -1.24 -12.23
CA GLN A 49 3.90 -2.19 -11.69
C GLN A 49 3.49 -3.66 -11.88
N GLY A 50 2.26 -3.93 -12.32
CA GLY A 50 1.86 -5.20 -12.90
C GLY A 50 1.63 -6.37 -11.93
N ASN A 51 2.26 -6.47 -10.75
CA ASN A 51 2.01 -7.61 -9.83
C ASN A 51 2.68 -7.57 -8.43
N PHE A 52 2.69 -6.47 -7.67
CA PHE A 52 3.26 -6.54 -6.30
C PHE A 52 2.46 -5.78 -5.25
N ILE A 53 1.68 -6.55 -4.48
CA ILE A 53 1.29 -6.20 -3.12
C ILE A 53 2.57 -6.28 -2.28
N LEU A 54 3.22 -5.15 -2.02
CA LEU A 54 4.12 -5.07 -0.87
C LEU A 54 3.24 -4.98 0.38
N LYS A 55 2.73 -6.12 0.85
CA LYS A 55 2.29 -6.22 2.24
C LYS A 55 3.54 -5.91 3.05
N LYS A 56 3.52 -4.81 3.80
CA LYS A 56 4.55 -4.55 4.80
C LYS A 56 4.61 -5.80 5.68
N GLU A 57 5.82 -6.29 6.00
CA GLU A 57 5.96 -7.47 6.87
C GLU A 57 5.20 -7.27 8.19
N GLU A 58 5.10 -6.03 8.67
CA GLU A 58 4.29 -5.58 9.81
C GLU A 58 2.79 -5.93 9.68
N ASP A 59 2.19 -5.76 8.51
CA ASP A 59 0.77 -6.09 8.26
C ASP A 59 0.53 -7.60 8.25
N ILE A 60 1.53 -8.39 7.82
CA ILE A 60 1.48 -9.86 7.84
C ILE A 60 1.60 -10.35 9.28
N ILE A 61 2.51 -9.75 10.05
CA ILE A 61 2.78 -10.10 11.44
C ILE A 61 1.54 -9.80 12.31
N MET A 62 0.93 -8.62 12.19
CA MET A 62 -0.28 -8.28 12.96
C MET A 62 -1.48 -9.17 12.62
N ALA A 63 -1.72 -9.44 11.33
CA ALA A 63 -2.80 -10.34 10.91
C ALA A 63 -2.59 -11.78 11.40
N ALA A 64 -1.34 -12.24 11.53
CA ALA A 64 -1.02 -13.56 12.07
C ALA A 64 -1.21 -13.65 13.59
N TYR A 65 -1.12 -12.53 14.32
CA TYR A 65 -1.40 -12.50 15.76
C TYR A 65 -2.90 -12.47 16.09
N GLU A 66 -3.74 -11.90 15.22
CA GLU A 66 -5.19 -11.82 15.44
C GLU A 66 -5.92 -13.16 15.24
N ASP A 67 -5.37 -14.07 14.43
CA ASP A 67 -5.99 -15.38 14.12
C ASP A 67 -5.54 -16.52 15.06
N MET A 68 -4.89 -16.19 16.18
CA MET A 68 -4.63 -17.16 17.24
C MET A 68 -5.89 -17.26 18.12
N PRO A 69 -6.67 -18.35 18.06
CA PRO A 69 -7.73 -18.57 19.04
C PRO A 69 -7.07 -18.69 20.42
N GLY A 70 -7.32 -17.68 21.25
CA GLY A 70 -7.10 -17.78 22.68
C GLY A 70 -7.97 -18.89 23.26
N GLU A 71 -7.40 -19.56 24.27
CA GLU A 71 -7.99 -20.61 25.10
C GLU A 71 -7.90 -22.03 24.51
N VAL A 72 -6.77 -22.69 24.80
CA VAL A 72 -6.77 -24.13 25.05
C VAL A 72 -7.61 -24.39 26.31
N ASP A 73 -8.85 -24.86 26.14
CA ASP A 73 -9.63 -25.42 27.24
C ASP A 73 -9.00 -26.75 27.66
N GLU A 74 -8.40 -26.77 28.84
CA GLU A 74 -7.69 -27.92 29.42
C GLU A 74 -8.63 -29.01 29.99
N ASN A 75 -9.96 -28.86 29.88
CA ASN A 75 -10.91 -29.72 30.61
C ASN A 75 -11.71 -30.75 29.78
N GLU A 76 -11.38 -31.05 28.53
CA GLU A 76 -12.16 -32.01 27.71
C GLU A 76 -11.50 -33.38 27.45
N ILE A 77 -10.56 -33.83 28.29
CA ILE A 77 -10.16 -35.25 28.28
C ILE A 77 -11.10 -36.06 29.17
N CYS A 78 -12.18 -36.54 28.56
CA CYS A 78 -13.06 -37.55 29.13
C CYS A 78 -12.27 -38.85 29.39
N TYR A 79 -11.97 -39.15 30.65
CA TYR A 79 -11.67 -40.52 31.07
C TYR A 79 -12.99 -41.24 31.32
N THR A 80 -13.41 -42.14 30.42
CA THR A 80 -13.91 -43.50 30.71
C THR A 80 -14.01 -44.29 29.41
#